data_AF-A0A661P2G0-F1
#
_entry.id   AF-A0A661P2G0-F1
#
_cell.length_a   1.000
_cell.length_b   1.000
_cell.length_c   1.000
_cell.angle_alpha   90.00
_cell.angle_beta   90.00
_cell.angle_gamma   90.00
#
_symmetry.space_group_name_H-M   'P 1'
#
loop_
_entity.id
_entity.type
_entity.pdbx_description
1 polymer ?
#
loop_
_entity_poly.entity_id
_entity_poly.type
_entity_poly.pdbx_seq_one_letter_code
_entity_poly.pdbx_strand_id
1 'polypeptide(L)' 'SIATTLFLGGWHGIPLPFGEYSGAIWFLIKAYGLMIFMIWVRWTYPRTRFDQLMNFCWKYLIPFALVNLLVTAVLVKLL' A
#
# COMPACT_ATOMS: atom_id res chain seq x y z
N SER A 1 -8.79 -6.59 2.49
CA SER A 1 -8.35 -5.29 1.92
C SER A 1 -7.59 -5.53 0.63
N ILE A 2 -8.02 -4.97 -0.50
CA ILE A 2 -7.36 -5.17 -1.81
C ILE A 2 -5.89 -4.71 -1.79
N ALA A 3 -5.58 -3.68 -0.98
CA ALA A 3 -4.21 -3.22 -0.79
C ALA A 3 -3.28 -4.28 -0.16
N THR A 4 -3.78 -5.12 0.76
CA THR A 4 -2.95 -6.17 1.38
C THR A 4 -2.66 -7.31 0.41
N THR A 5 -3.60 -7.62 -0.48
CA THR A 5 -3.43 -8.67 -1.49
C THR A 5 -2.50 -8.22 -2.61
N LEU A 6 -2.66 -6.99 -3.11
CA LEU A 6 -1.89 -6.50 -4.26
C LEU A 6 -0.46 -6.07 -3.90
N PHE A 7 -0.26 -5.44 -2.74
CA PHE A 7 1.04 -4.82 -2.41
C PHE A 7 1.80 -5.52 -1.29
N LEU A 8 1.12 -6.16 -0.33
CA LEU A 8 1.75 -6.72 0.87
C LEU A 8 1.84 -8.25 0.85
N GLY A 9 1.64 -8.89 -0.31
CA GLY A 9 1.79 -10.33 -0.48
C GLY A 9 0.65 -11.18 0.11
N GLY A 10 -0.49 -10.57 0.48
CA GLY A 10 -1.70 -11.28 0.89
C GLY A 10 -1.48 -12.30 2.01
N TRP A 11 -1.60 -13.59 1.65
CA TRP A 11 -1.49 -14.74 2.54
C TRP A 11 -0.04 -15.22 2.78
N HIS A 12 0.94 -14.72 2.01
CA HIS A 12 2.33 -15.06 2.23
C HIS A 12 2.90 -14.35 3.46
N GLY A 13 3.39 -15.14 4.41
CA GLY A 13 4.05 -14.69 5.63
C GLY A 13 4.99 -15.78 6.14
N ILE A 14 5.86 -15.41 7.09
CA ILE A 14 6.76 -16.37 7.74
C ILE A 14 5.90 -17.44 8.43
N PRO A 15 6.20 -18.74 8.25
CA PRO A 15 5.45 -19.80 8.91
C PRO A 15 5.54 -19.62 10.43
N LEU A 16 4.43 -19.17 11.02
CA LEU A 16 4.26 -19.07 12.46
C LEU A 16 3.86 -20.43 13.02
N PRO A 17 4.11 -20.72 14.30
CA PRO A 17 3.76 -21.99 14.95
C PRO A 17 2.24 -22.27 15.09
N PHE A 18 1.38 -21.56 14.35
CA PHE A 18 -0.08 -21.68 14.39
C PHE A 18 -0.68 -22.56 13.28
N GLY A 19 0.12 -23.43 12.64
CA GLY A 19 -0.35 -24.39 11.63
C GLY A 19 -1.02 -23.71 10.42
N GLU A 20 -2.15 -24.28 9.95
CA GLU A 20 -2.90 -23.86 8.75
C GLU A 20 -3.48 -22.44 8.84
N TYR A 21 -3.68 -21.91 10.05
CA TYR A 21 -4.23 -20.56 10.27
C TYR A 21 -3.18 -19.46 10.14
N SER A 22 -1.89 -19.82 10.02
CA SER A 22 -0.78 -18.86 9.98
C SER A 22 -0.94 -17.77 8.92
N GLY A 23 -1.43 -18.12 7.73
CA GLY A 23 -1.61 -17.13 6.67
C GLY A 23 -2.87 -16.25 6.81
N ALA A 24 -3.95 -16.77 7.42
CA ALA A 24 -5.12 -15.96 7.75
C ALA A 24 -4.78 -14.90 8.82
N ILE A 25 -3.98 -15.29 9.82
CA ILE A 25 -3.49 -14.39 10.87
C ILE A 25 -2.62 -13.29 10.26
N TRP A 26 -1.68 -13.64 9.38
CA TRP A 26 -0.84 -12.65 8.68
C TRP A 26 -1.66 -11.69 7.83
N PHE A 27 -2.68 -12.18 7.13
CA PHE A 27 -3.57 -11.34 6.34
C PHE A 27 -4.32 -10.34 7.22
N LEU A 28 -4.86 -10.80 8.36
CA LEU A 28 -5.56 -9.94 9.32
C LEU A 28 -4.62 -8.89 9.92
N ILE A 29 -3.42 -9.28 10.36
CA ILE A 29 -2.43 -8.35 10.92
C ILE A 29 -2.09 -7.24 9.92
N LYS A 30 -1.80 -7.59 8.67
CA LYS A 30 -1.50 -6.61 7.61
C LYS A 30 -2.71 -5.71 7.33
N ALA A 31 -3.92 -6.26 7.35
CA ALA A 31 -5.16 -5.52 7.09
C ALA A 31 -5.49 -4.53 8.21
N TYR A 32 -5.40 -4.97 9.47
CA TYR A 32 -5.60 -4.11 10.64
C TYR A 32 -4.48 -3.06 10.76
N GLY A 33 -3.24 -3.41 10.42
CA GLY A 33 -2.14 -2.45 10.33
C GLY A 33 -2.43 -1.31 9.35
N LEU A 34 -2.94 -1.61 8.15
CA LEU A 34 -3.37 -0.59 7.20
C LEU A 34 -4.56 0.24 7.73
N MET A 35 -5.51 -0.40 8.40
CA MET A 35 -6.66 0.31 8.99
C MET A 35 -6.20 1.32 10.04
N ILE A 36 -5.36 0.88 10.97
CA ILE A 36 -4.78 1.75 12.01
C ILE A 36 -3.98 2.87 11.37
N PHE A 37 -3.19 2.58 10.34
CA PHE A 37 -2.46 3.60 9.59
C PHE A 37 -3.39 4.65 8.97
N MET A 38 -4.50 4.24 8.34
CA MET A 38 -5.48 5.19 7.79
C MET A 38 -6.15 6.05 8.87
N ILE A 39 -6.45 5.47 10.04
CA ILE A 39 -7.01 6.22 11.18
C ILE A 39 -5.98 7.23 11.71
N TRP A 40 -4.72 6.82 11.83
CA TRP A 40 -3.64 7.68 12.27
C TRP A 40 -3.44 8.87 11.35
N VAL A 41 -3.38 8.64 10.03
CA VAL A 41 -3.32 9.72 9.01
C VAL A 41 -4.50 10.67 9.15
N ARG A 42 -5.71 10.16 9.37
CA ARG A 42 -6.91 11.00 9.57
C ARG A 42 -6.79 11.91 10.80
N TRP A 43 -6.10 11.48 11.85
CA TRP A 43 -5.92 12.29 13.07
C TRP A 43 -4.77 13.29 12.96
N THR A 44 -3.73 12.99 12.18
CA THR A 44 -2.56 13.87 12.04
C THR A 44 -2.80 15.04 11.09
N TYR A 45 -3.60 14.87 10.02
CA TYR A 45 -3.76 15.91 9.01
C TYR A 45 -4.97 16.82 9.25
N PRO A 46 -4.76 18.15 9.36
CA PRO A 46 -5.87 19.10 9.34
C PRO A 46 -6.54 19.11 7.96
N ARG A 47 -7.84 19.43 7.89
CA ARG A 47 -8.61 19.39 6.63
C ARG A 47 -7.94 20.26 5.54
N THR A 48 -7.53 19.62 4.45
CA THR A 48 -6.95 20.29 3.28
C THR A 48 -8.03 20.74 2.30
N ARG A 49 -7.78 21.80 1.52
CA ARG A 49 -8.71 22.25 0.47
C ARG A 49 -8.67 21.29 -0.72
N PHE A 50 -9.83 21.04 -1.35
CA PHE A 50 -9.93 20.16 -2.51
C PHE A 50 -8.97 20.54 -3.65
N ASP A 51 -8.79 21.84 -3.90
CA ASP A 51 -7.87 22.33 -4.94
C ASP A 51 -6.40 21.98 -4.64
N GLN A 52 -6.00 21.97 -3.37
CA GLN A 52 -4.65 21.60 -2.96
C GLN A 52 -4.44 20.09 -3.10
N LEU A 53 -5.46 19.30 -2.78
CA LEU A 53 -5.43 17.85 -2.99
C LEU A 53 -5.35 17.51 -4.48
N MET A 54 -6.14 18.18 -5.32
CA MET A 54 -6.12 17.96 -6.77
C MET A 54 -4.76 18.31 -7.37
N ASN A 55 -4.19 19.46 -6.99
CA ASN A 55 -2.84 19.84 -7.41
C ASN A 55 -1.79 18.81 -6.95
N PHE A 56 -1.92 18.23 -5.75
CA PHE A 56 -1.01 17.20 -5.28
C PHE A 56 -1.09 15.93 -6.14
N CYS A 57 -2.32 15.46 -6.42
CA CYS A 57 -2.56 14.29 -7.26
C CYS A 57 -2.01 14.46 -8.67
N TRP A 58 -2.31 15.58 -9.32
CA TRP A 58 -1.92 15.79 -10.72
C TRP A 58 -0.45 16.15 -10.88
N LYS A 59 0.11 16.97 -9.98
CA LYS A 59 1.47 17.47 -10.12
C LYS A 59 2.53 16.51 -9.59
N TYR A 60 2.20 15.68 -8.60
CA TYR A 60 3.19 14.79 -7.96
C TYR A 60 2.87 13.31 -8.14
N LEU A 61 1.64 12.86 -7.83
CA LEU A 61 1.32 11.43 -7.85
C LEU A 61 1.34 10.82 -9.27
N ILE A 62 0.77 11.50 -10.26
CA ILE A 62 0.78 11.02 -11.66
C ILE A 62 2.20 10.87 -12.23
N PRO A 63 3.06 11.91 -12.22
CA PRO A 63 4.40 11.77 -12.76
C PRO A 63 5.21 10.72 -11.99
N PHE A 64 5.03 10.61 -10.67
CA PHE A 64 5.70 9.58 -9.88
C PHE A 64 5.27 8.16 -10.25
N ALA A 65 3.98 7.94 -10.48
CA ALA A 65 3.46 6.65 -10.93
C ALA A 65 4.00 6.27 -12.33
N LEU A 66 4.11 7.24 -13.24
CA LEU A 66 4.69 7.03 -14.57
C LEU A 66 6.18 6.67 -14.50
N VAL A 67 6.95 7.36 -13.66
CA VAL A 67 8.37 7.04 -13.43
C VAL A 67 8.51 5.63 -12.88
N ASN A 68 7.71 5.25 -11.88
CA ASN A 68 7.75 3.90 -11.33
C ASN A 68 7.42 2.82 -12.38
N LEU A 69 6.45 3.10 -13.26
CA LEU A 69 6.09 2.21 -14.36
C LEU A 69 7.23 2.05 -15.37
N LEU A 70 7.87 3.14 -15.78
CA LEU A 70 9.02 3.11 -16.70
C LEU A 70 10.20 2.35 -16.08
N VAL A 71 10.53 2.62 -14.82
CA VAL A 71 11.60 1.94 -14.09
C VAL A 71 11.35 0.43 -14.02
N THR A 72 10.12 0.02 -13.68
CA THR A 72 9.75 -1.40 -13.63
C THR A 72 9.83 -2.04 -15.01
N ALA A 73 9.38 -1.36 -16.07
CA ALA A 73 9.45 -1.86 -17.44
C ALA A 73 10.90 -2.06 -17.92
N VAL A 74 11.79 -1.13 -17.59
CA VAL A 74 13.23 -1.26 -17.90
C VAL A 74 13.85 -2.40 -17.10
N LEU A 75 13.60 -2.49 -15.80
CA LEU A 75 14.11 -3.56 -14.94
C LEU A 75 13.72 -4.94 -15.46
N VAL A 76 12.45 -5.14 -15.82
CA VAL A 76 11.96 -6.43 -16.34
C VAL A 76 12.54 -6.76 -17.72
N LYS A 77 12.92 -5.76 -18.52
CA LYS A 77 13.57 -5.99 -19.82
C LYS A 77 15.06 -6.29 -19.71
N LEU A 78 15.71 -5.83 -18.65
CA LEU A 78 17.17 -5.89 -18.45
C LEU A 78 17.58 -7.12 -17.62
N LEU A 79 16.68 -7.61 -16.78
CA LEU A 79 16.80 -8.82 -15.94
C LEU A 79 16.20 -10.02 -16.68
#